data_AF-A0AAD7R2E8-F1
#
_entry.id   AF-A0AAD7R2E8-F1
#
_cell.length_a   1.000
_cell.length_b   1.000
_cell.length_c   1.000
_cell.angle_alpha   90.00
_cell.angle_beta   90.00
_cell.angle_gamma   90.00
#
_symmetry.space_group_name_H-M   'P 1'
#
loop_
_entity.id
_entity.type
_entity.pdbx_description
1 polymer ?
#
loop_
_entity_poly.entity_id
_entity_poly.type
_entity_poly.pdbx_seq_one_letter_code
_entity_poly.pdbx_strand_id
1 'polypeptide(L)'
;MIDANQRWDVGEAITWLTKLAEFRPMTSWGTQPSPSLTRPKRLAGGGELATAQVCAGLIAAPNKVEFNQALATLGIGVATGEQCHNRVMFKQLLQASALQFVQIDSCRLGSVNENLAVLLMACKFQGGVGLCELVQHLILFDYISVSASLHNRMREYVDHLHKHFKSPVVIQDARYMPPKVS
;
A
#
# COMPACT_ATOMS: atom_id res chain seq x y z
N MET A 1 7.22 8.86 -2.83
CA MET A 1 5.80 8.50 -2.81
C MET A 1 5.02 9.69 -3.30
N ILE A 2 3.90 9.49 -3.98
CA ILE A 2 3.00 10.58 -4.39
C ILE A 2 1.61 10.19 -3.98
N ASP A 3 0.95 10.99 -3.13
CA ASP A 3 -0.45 10.80 -2.77
C ASP A 3 -1.34 11.80 -3.53
N ALA A 4 -2.39 11.28 -4.17
CA ALA A 4 -3.37 12.06 -4.92
C ALA A 4 -4.67 12.32 -4.16
N ASN A 5 -4.86 11.74 -2.96
CA ASN A 5 -6.01 11.94 -2.06
C ASN A 5 -7.39 11.99 -2.77
N GLN A 6 -7.64 11.09 -3.72
CA GLN A 6 -8.93 10.92 -4.43
C GLN A 6 -9.33 12.10 -5.31
N ARG A 7 -8.36 12.93 -5.72
CA ARG A 7 -8.61 14.15 -6.50
C ARG A 7 -8.93 13.92 -7.97
N TRP A 8 -8.52 12.77 -8.52
CA TRP A 8 -8.58 12.52 -9.97
C TRP A 8 -9.48 11.34 -10.32
N ASP A 9 -10.17 11.50 -11.44
CA ASP A 9 -10.77 10.38 -12.17
C ASP A 9 -9.70 9.51 -12.84
N VAL A 10 -10.07 8.30 -13.26
CA VAL A 10 -9.15 7.29 -13.84
C VAL A 10 -8.30 7.85 -14.98
N GLY A 11 -8.92 8.48 -15.98
CA GLY A 11 -8.21 9.01 -17.15
C GLY A 11 -7.33 10.22 -16.82
N GLU A 12 -7.80 11.08 -15.90
CA GLU A 12 -7.03 12.22 -15.43
C GLU A 12 -5.79 11.77 -14.65
N ALA A 13 -5.95 10.78 -13.76
CA ALA A 13 -4.86 10.19 -12.99
C ALA A 13 -3.79 9.59 -13.91
N ILE A 14 -4.17 8.83 -14.95
CA ILE A 14 -3.22 8.29 -15.93
C ILE A 14 -2.43 9.43 -16.60
N THR A 15 -3.13 10.50 -16.99
CA THR A 15 -2.52 11.65 -17.66
C THR A 15 -1.49 12.35 -16.76
N TRP A 16 -1.84 12.62 -15.50
CA TRP A 16 -0.92 13.25 -14.55
C TRP A 16 0.26 12.36 -14.21
N LEU A 17 0.02 11.07 -13.96
CA LEU A 17 1.09 10.14 -13.58
C LEU A 17 2.04 9.84 -14.74
N THR A 18 1.56 9.89 -15.98
CA THR A 18 2.44 9.82 -17.15
C THR A 18 3.41 10.99 -17.17
N LYS A 19 2.97 12.21 -16.83
CA LYS A 19 3.85 13.37 -16.72
C LYS A 19 4.83 13.23 -15.55
N LEU A 20 4.38 12.66 -14.44
CA LEU A 20 5.21 12.47 -13.24
C LEU A 20 6.11 11.23 -13.31
N ALA A 21 6.01 10.40 -14.37
CA ALA A 21 6.78 9.18 -14.53
C ALA A 21 8.31 9.45 -14.59
N GLU A 22 8.72 10.64 -15.04
CA GLU A 22 10.13 11.04 -15.08
C GLU A 22 10.79 11.04 -13.69
N PHE A 23 10.02 11.35 -12.64
CA PHE A 23 10.49 11.37 -11.25
C PHE A 23 10.58 9.98 -10.63
N ARG A 24 10.27 8.93 -11.41
CA ARG A 24 10.28 7.52 -10.99
C ARG A 24 9.60 7.31 -9.64
N PRO A 25 8.33 7.74 -9.48
CA PRO A 25 7.56 7.32 -8.31
C PRO A 25 7.57 5.79 -8.26
N MET A 26 7.73 5.22 -7.08
CA MET A 26 8.23 3.85 -6.93
C MET A 26 7.52 2.84 -7.78
N THR A 27 8.39 1.96 -8.22
CA THR A 27 8.08 0.96 -9.18
C THR A 27 7.68 -0.33 -8.51
N SER A 28 6.74 -1.03 -9.12
CA SER A 28 6.36 -2.39 -8.73
C SER A 28 7.54 -3.35 -8.91
N TRP A 29 7.64 -4.34 -8.04
CA TRP A 29 8.64 -5.40 -8.13
C TRP A 29 8.31 -6.40 -9.26
N GLY A 30 9.34 -7.12 -9.72
CA GLY A 30 9.29 -8.13 -10.78
C GLY A 30 8.53 -9.43 -10.46
N THR A 31 7.26 -9.33 -10.05
CA THR A 31 6.34 -10.48 -10.13
C THR A 31 5.96 -10.69 -11.58
N GLN A 32 6.46 -11.81 -12.12
CA GLN A 32 6.01 -12.44 -13.35
C GLN A 32 4.47 -12.37 -13.42
N PRO A 33 3.86 -11.87 -14.51
CA PRO A 33 2.44 -12.15 -14.71
C PRO A 33 2.27 -13.67 -14.68
N SER A 34 1.17 -14.14 -14.12
CA SER A 34 0.66 -15.51 -14.33
C SER A 34 0.90 -15.90 -15.81
N PRO A 35 1.17 -17.18 -16.14
CA PRO A 35 1.79 -17.61 -17.41
C PRO A 35 1.09 -17.20 -18.71
N SER A 36 -0.06 -16.53 -18.66
CA SER A 36 -0.88 -16.14 -19.80
C SER A 36 -0.69 -14.71 -20.33
N LEU A 37 0.18 -13.86 -19.76
CA LEU A 37 0.49 -12.55 -20.38
C LEU A 37 1.98 -12.40 -20.76
N THR A 38 2.18 -12.08 -22.04
CA THR A 38 3.45 -11.92 -22.75
C THR A 38 4.40 -10.93 -22.08
N ARG A 39 5.67 -11.34 -21.94
CA ARG A 39 6.75 -10.65 -21.21
C ARG A 39 7.14 -9.29 -21.80
N PRO A 40 7.31 -8.25 -20.97
CA PRO A 40 8.31 -7.21 -21.18
C PRO A 40 9.55 -7.47 -20.31
N LYS A 41 10.71 -7.01 -20.78
CA LYS A 41 12.04 -7.29 -20.22
C LYS A 41 12.25 -6.72 -18.82
N ARG A 42 12.93 -7.52 -17.99
CA ARG A 42 13.49 -7.20 -16.66
C ARG A 42 14.44 -6.00 -16.73
N LEU A 43 14.15 -4.91 -16.03
CA LEU A 43 15.14 -3.91 -15.64
C LEU A 43 15.56 -4.19 -14.19
N ALA A 44 16.79 -4.64 -14.02
CA ALA A 44 17.41 -4.80 -12.72
C ALA A 44 17.83 -3.41 -12.20
N GLY A 45 17.38 -3.05 -11.00
CA GLY A 45 17.82 -1.85 -10.31
C GLY A 45 17.37 -1.91 -8.86
N GLY A 46 18.31 -2.28 -7.97
CA GLY A 46 18.16 -2.00 -6.55
C GLY A 46 18.20 -0.50 -6.35
N GLY A 47 17.16 0.06 -5.71
CA GLY A 47 17.00 1.48 -5.50
C GLY A 47 15.79 1.75 -4.63
N GLU A 48 15.91 2.75 -3.77
CA GLU A 48 15.06 3.06 -2.62
C GLU A 48 13.56 3.19 -2.94
N LEU A 49 12.76 2.76 -1.96
CA LEU A 49 11.32 2.50 -2.03
C LEU A 49 10.52 3.81 -1.81
N ALA A 50 9.66 4.19 -2.76
CA ALA A 50 8.82 5.39 -2.68
C ALA A 50 7.49 5.37 -3.50
N THR A 51 6.46 4.57 -3.14
CA THR A 51 5.14 4.30 -3.81
C THR A 51 4.33 5.49 -4.36
N ALA A 52 3.77 5.44 -5.57
CA ALA A 52 2.65 6.32 -5.91
C ALA A 52 1.38 5.83 -5.20
N GLN A 53 0.97 6.51 -4.14
CA GLN A 53 -0.37 6.42 -3.59
C GLN A 53 -1.32 7.12 -4.56
N VAL A 54 -1.62 6.42 -5.65
CA VAL A 54 -2.74 6.81 -6.47
C VAL A 54 -4.00 6.33 -5.80
N CYS A 55 -4.37 7.06 -4.75
CA CYS A 55 -5.76 7.28 -4.43
C CYS A 55 -6.42 8.01 -5.61
N ALA A 56 -6.44 7.47 -6.83
CA ALA A 56 -7.54 7.78 -7.72
C ALA A 56 -8.79 7.23 -7.03
N GLY A 57 -9.99 7.69 -7.38
CA GLY A 57 -11.26 7.14 -6.86
C GLY A 57 -11.51 5.65 -7.15
N LEU A 58 -10.48 4.79 -7.26
CA LEU A 58 -10.45 3.34 -7.46
C LEU A 58 -11.46 2.58 -6.61
N ILE A 59 -11.69 3.01 -5.37
CA ILE A 59 -12.68 2.38 -4.49
C ILE A 59 -14.07 2.44 -5.13
N ALA A 60 -14.40 3.53 -5.83
CA ALA A 60 -15.67 3.74 -6.53
C ALA A 60 -15.60 3.54 -8.05
N ALA A 61 -14.40 3.51 -8.67
CA ALA A 61 -14.27 3.49 -10.12
C ALA A 61 -14.65 2.12 -10.74
N PRO A 62 -15.42 2.10 -11.85
CA PRO A 62 -15.75 0.86 -12.55
C PRO A 62 -14.52 0.21 -13.22
N ASN A 63 -13.54 1.02 -13.67
CA ASN A 63 -12.43 0.57 -14.52
C ASN A 63 -11.09 0.39 -13.76
N LYS A 64 -11.18 -0.04 -12.49
CA LYS A 64 -10.04 -0.19 -11.57
C LYS A 64 -8.93 -1.14 -12.05
N VAL A 65 -9.25 -2.13 -12.90
CA VAL A 65 -8.25 -3.04 -13.50
C VAL A 65 -7.47 -2.36 -14.62
N GLU A 66 -8.16 -1.65 -15.52
CA GLU A 66 -7.55 -0.92 -16.63
C GLU A 66 -6.57 0.14 -16.11
N PHE A 67 -6.96 0.82 -15.03
CA PHE A 67 -6.11 1.80 -14.37
C PHE A 67 -4.78 1.20 -13.90
N ASN A 68 -4.84 0.06 -13.20
CA ASN A 68 -3.64 -0.62 -12.72
C ASN A 68 -2.76 -1.11 -13.89
N GLN A 69 -3.38 -1.66 -14.94
CA GLN A 69 -2.66 -2.09 -16.13
C GLN A 69 -1.96 -0.93 -16.85
N ALA A 70 -2.61 0.23 -16.96
CA ALA A 70 -2.03 1.42 -17.57
C ALA A 70 -0.78 1.88 -16.80
N LEU A 71 -0.86 1.99 -15.48
CA LEU A 71 0.28 2.40 -14.65
C LEU A 71 1.39 1.36 -14.58
N ALA A 72 1.06 0.07 -14.68
CA ALA A 72 2.06 -0.98 -14.79
C ALA A 72 2.97 -0.81 -16.01
N THR A 73 2.47 -0.27 -17.13
CA THR A 73 3.33 0.03 -18.31
C THR A 73 4.34 1.14 -18.05
N LEU A 74 4.02 2.06 -17.15
CA LEU A 74 4.91 3.13 -16.68
C LEU A 74 5.82 2.65 -15.55
N GLY A 75 5.66 1.40 -15.14
CA GLY A 75 6.33 0.82 -13.98
C GLY A 75 5.83 1.37 -12.66
N ILE A 76 4.69 2.06 -12.59
CA ILE A 76 4.18 2.70 -11.36
C ILE A 76 3.26 1.75 -10.61
N GLY A 77 3.52 1.50 -9.32
CA GLY A 77 2.63 0.71 -8.47
C GLY A 77 1.48 1.54 -7.88
N VAL A 78 0.32 0.91 -7.67
CA VAL A 78 -0.88 1.51 -7.09
C VAL A 78 -1.02 1.13 -5.61
N ALA A 79 -1.16 2.14 -4.75
CA ALA A 79 -1.53 1.97 -3.36
C ALA A 79 -2.90 2.60 -3.06
N THR A 80 -3.71 1.91 -2.25
CA THR A 80 -4.96 2.47 -1.72
C THR A 80 -5.40 1.71 -0.46
N GLY A 81 -6.24 2.34 0.36
CA GLY A 81 -6.98 1.65 1.42
C GLY A 81 -7.30 2.46 2.67
N GLU A 82 -6.68 3.62 2.89
CA GLU A 82 -6.89 4.48 4.08
C GLU A 82 -8.36 4.86 4.34
N GLN A 83 -9.15 4.98 3.28
CA GLN A 83 -10.59 5.26 3.33
C GLN A 83 -11.46 4.06 2.93
N CYS A 84 -10.85 2.90 2.71
CA CYS A 84 -11.57 1.67 2.38
C CYS A 84 -12.38 1.20 3.60
N HIS A 85 -13.69 1.17 3.45
CA HIS A 85 -14.60 1.13 4.60
C HIS A 85 -14.76 -0.24 5.26
N ASN A 86 -14.39 -1.35 4.59
CA ASN A 86 -14.45 -2.69 5.20
C ASN A 86 -13.62 -3.74 4.43
N ARG A 87 -13.51 -4.93 5.03
CA ARG A 87 -12.81 -6.09 4.45
C ARG A 87 -13.41 -6.59 3.13
N VAL A 88 -14.70 -6.34 2.86
CA VAL A 88 -15.35 -6.80 1.62
C VAL A 88 -14.81 -6.02 0.43
N MET A 89 -14.59 -4.71 0.58
CA MET A 89 -13.96 -3.89 -0.45
C MET A 89 -12.50 -4.29 -0.67
N PHE A 90 -11.72 -4.51 0.40
CA PHE A 90 -10.37 -5.04 0.27
C PHE A 90 -10.33 -6.38 -0.47
N LYS A 91 -11.26 -7.29 -0.16
CA LYS A 91 -11.40 -8.55 -0.88
C LYS A 91 -11.63 -8.33 -2.38
N GLN A 92 -12.57 -7.46 -2.75
CA GLN A 92 -12.87 -7.17 -4.16
C GLN A 92 -11.67 -6.56 -4.89
N LEU A 93 -10.98 -5.61 -4.24
CA LEU A 93 -9.81 -4.96 -4.81
C LEU A 93 -8.65 -5.94 -5.04
N LEU A 94 -8.41 -6.86 -4.09
CA LEU A 94 -7.42 -7.94 -4.23
C LEU A 94 -7.82 -8.96 -5.31
N GLN A 95 -9.09 -9.37 -5.35
CA GLN A 95 -9.61 -10.28 -6.38
C GLN A 95 -9.48 -9.69 -7.79
N ALA A 96 -9.68 -8.36 -7.92
CA ALA A 96 -9.54 -7.65 -9.17
C ALA A 96 -8.08 -7.35 -9.55
N SER A 97 -7.09 -7.65 -8.68
CA SER A 97 -5.71 -7.19 -8.84
C SER A 97 -5.64 -5.68 -9.08
N ALA A 98 -6.42 -4.89 -8.34
CA ALA A 98 -6.56 -3.44 -8.56
C ALA A 98 -5.45 -2.61 -7.89
N LEU A 99 -4.65 -3.21 -7.00
CA LEU A 99 -3.58 -2.55 -6.25
C LEU A 99 -2.40 -3.49 -6.02
N GLN A 100 -1.23 -2.89 -5.79
CA GLN A 100 -0.01 -3.57 -5.36
C GLN A 100 0.27 -3.37 -3.86
N PHE A 101 -0.18 -2.25 -3.30
CA PHE A 101 0.06 -1.89 -1.89
C PHE A 101 -1.27 -1.62 -1.18
N VAL A 102 -1.58 -2.44 -0.19
CA VAL A 102 -2.80 -2.44 0.64
C VAL A 102 -2.59 -1.53 1.83
N GLN A 103 -3.13 -0.32 1.81
CA GLN A 103 -2.97 0.61 2.94
C GLN A 103 -4.09 0.39 3.95
N ILE A 104 -3.82 -0.37 5.01
CA ILE A 104 -4.81 -0.54 6.10
C ILE A 104 -4.78 0.67 7.02
N ASP A 105 -5.94 1.01 7.57
CA ASP A 105 -6.05 2.01 8.63
C ASP A 105 -6.66 1.38 9.89
N SER A 106 -6.05 1.66 11.04
CA SER A 106 -6.42 1.06 12.32
C SER A 106 -7.81 1.46 12.82
N CYS A 107 -8.31 2.62 12.40
CA CYS A 107 -9.52 3.24 12.92
C CYS A 107 -10.66 3.33 11.89
N ARG A 108 -10.37 3.16 10.60
CA ARG A 108 -11.35 3.10 9.51
C ARG A 108 -12.09 1.79 9.49
N LEU A 109 -11.35 0.69 9.67
CA LEU A 109 -11.89 -0.65 9.73
C LEU A 109 -12.44 -0.94 11.13
N GLY A 110 -13.16 -2.06 11.25
CA GLY A 110 -13.65 -2.62 12.52
C GLY A 110 -12.53 -3.14 13.43
N SER A 111 -11.64 -2.24 13.86
CA SER A 111 -10.54 -2.47 14.79
C SER A 111 -9.60 -3.61 14.35
N VAL A 112 -8.90 -4.21 15.31
CA VAL A 112 -7.94 -5.30 15.12
C VAL A 112 -8.57 -6.47 14.37
N ASN A 113 -9.80 -6.87 14.73
CA ASN A 113 -10.47 -8.02 14.15
C ASN A 113 -10.61 -7.91 12.63
N GLU A 114 -11.04 -6.76 12.12
CA GLU A 114 -11.18 -6.56 10.69
C GLU A 114 -9.83 -6.36 9.99
N ASN A 115 -8.90 -5.66 10.64
CA ASN A 115 -7.54 -5.49 10.13
C ASN A 115 -6.81 -6.83 9.94
N LEU A 116 -6.93 -7.76 10.90
CA LEU A 116 -6.36 -9.10 10.80
C LEU A 116 -6.88 -9.86 9.57
N ALA A 117 -8.18 -9.75 9.28
CA ALA A 117 -8.75 -10.36 8.08
C ALA A 117 -8.14 -9.78 6.80
N VAL A 118 -7.93 -8.46 6.75
CA VAL A 118 -7.29 -7.79 5.61
C VAL A 118 -5.82 -8.18 5.48
N LEU A 119 -5.06 -8.25 6.58
CA LEU A 119 -3.67 -8.73 6.59
C LEU A 119 -3.55 -10.15 6.03
N LEU A 120 -4.40 -11.08 6.47
CA LEU A 120 -4.42 -12.46 5.99
C LEU A 120 -4.77 -12.53 4.49
N MET A 121 -5.74 -11.73 4.03
CA MET A 121 -6.05 -11.63 2.60
C MET A 121 -4.88 -11.03 1.82
N ALA A 122 -4.26 -9.95 2.30
CA ALA A 122 -3.10 -9.35 1.67
C ALA A 122 -1.93 -10.33 1.57
N CYS A 123 -1.65 -11.12 2.61
CA CYS A 123 -0.63 -12.17 2.57
C CYS A 123 -0.94 -13.25 1.53
N LYS A 124 -2.20 -13.69 1.46
CA LYS A 124 -2.63 -14.68 0.44
C LYS A 124 -2.48 -14.16 -0.99
N PHE A 125 -2.70 -12.86 -1.21
CA PHE A 125 -2.64 -12.21 -2.53
C PHE A 125 -1.34 -11.39 -2.75
N GLN A 126 -0.34 -11.53 -1.88
CA GLN A 126 0.97 -10.84 -1.93
C GLN A 126 0.95 -9.29 -1.91
N GLY A 127 0.00 -8.66 -1.21
CA GLY A 127 -0.04 -7.21 -1.00
C GLY A 127 0.89 -6.71 0.12
N GLY A 128 1.55 -5.56 -0.07
CA GLY A 128 2.29 -4.85 0.99
C GLY A 128 1.36 -3.97 1.85
N VAL A 129 1.69 -3.70 3.13
CA VAL A 129 0.77 -3.01 4.06
C VAL A 129 1.43 -1.87 4.85
N GLY A 130 0.71 -0.76 5.07
CA GLY A 130 1.13 0.29 6.03
C GLY A 130 0.11 1.40 6.33
N LEU A 131 0.11 1.87 7.59
CA LEU A 131 -0.13 3.26 8.10
C LEU A 131 0.10 3.35 9.65
N CYS A 132 -0.37 4.37 10.39
CA CYS A 132 0.23 4.98 11.63
C CYS A 132 -0.16 4.50 13.08
N GLU A 133 0.47 5.07 14.13
CA GLU A 133 0.46 4.78 15.61
C GLU A 133 -0.07 3.43 16.09
N LEU A 134 -1.38 3.19 16.01
CA LEU A 134 -2.02 1.92 16.40
C LEU A 134 -1.63 0.78 15.45
N VAL A 135 -1.48 1.09 14.16
CA VAL A 135 -1.03 0.16 13.13
C VAL A 135 0.39 -0.34 13.37
N GLN A 136 1.21 0.33 14.20
CA GLN A 136 2.53 -0.21 14.56
C GLN A 136 2.42 -1.62 15.15
N HIS A 137 1.41 -1.87 15.98
CA HIS A 137 1.17 -3.19 16.56
C HIS A 137 0.70 -4.18 15.49
N LEU A 138 -0.16 -3.74 14.56
CA LEU A 138 -0.70 -4.56 13.48
C LEU A 138 0.39 -5.00 12.51
N ILE A 139 1.30 -4.10 12.12
CA ILE A 139 2.37 -4.43 11.17
C ILE A 139 3.50 -5.23 11.83
N LEU A 140 3.76 -5.03 13.13
CA LEU A 140 4.65 -5.91 13.89
C LEU A 140 4.07 -7.33 13.94
N PHE A 141 2.77 -7.47 14.21
CA PHE A 141 2.09 -8.76 14.16
C PHE A 141 2.14 -9.39 12.76
N ASP A 142 1.90 -8.60 11.70
CA ASP A 142 2.04 -9.08 10.32
C ASP A 142 3.43 -9.66 10.08
N TYR A 143 4.48 -8.89 10.42
CA TYR A 143 5.86 -9.33 10.23
C TYR A 143 6.19 -10.59 11.02
N ILE A 144 5.77 -10.69 12.29
CA ILE A 144 6.13 -11.83 13.15
C ILE A 144 5.32 -13.08 12.80
N SER A 145 4.03 -12.93 12.51
CA SER A 145 3.06 -14.04 12.56
C SER A 145 2.30 -14.29 11.26
N VAL A 146 2.40 -13.41 10.25
CA VAL A 146 1.62 -13.55 9.00
C VAL A 146 2.53 -13.56 7.77
N SER A 147 3.20 -12.44 7.48
CA SER A 147 3.96 -12.27 6.24
C SER A 147 5.42 -12.69 6.34
N ALA A 148 6.02 -12.69 7.54
CA ALA A 148 7.43 -13.02 7.78
C ALA A 148 8.42 -12.25 6.89
N SER A 149 8.07 -11.05 6.43
CA SER A 149 8.87 -10.29 5.46
C SER A 149 8.74 -8.78 5.65
N LEU A 150 9.83 -8.06 5.39
CA LEU A 150 9.84 -6.60 5.26
C LEU A 150 9.96 -6.15 3.79
N HIS A 151 10.06 -7.10 2.86
CA HIS A 151 10.19 -6.79 1.44
C HIS A 151 8.90 -6.13 0.94
N ASN A 152 9.05 -5.02 0.21
CA ASN A 152 7.94 -4.20 -0.32
C ASN A 152 6.90 -3.77 0.73
N ARG A 153 7.35 -3.58 1.97
CA ARG A 153 6.53 -3.08 3.07
C ARG A 153 7.20 -1.84 3.64
N MET A 154 6.39 -0.82 3.84
CA MET A 154 6.80 0.41 4.47
C MET A 154 5.63 0.89 5.32
N ARG A 155 5.96 1.45 6.47
CA ARG A 155 4.99 2.00 7.39
C ARG A 155 5.13 3.52 7.37
N GLU A 156 4.03 4.21 7.16
CA GLU A 156 4.01 5.67 7.12
C GLU A 156 4.32 6.29 8.49
N TYR A 157 4.96 7.45 8.47
CA TYR A 157 5.25 8.26 9.67
C TYR A 157 4.91 9.71 9.40
N VAL A 158 4.27 10.34 10.39
CA VAL A 158 4.11 11.79 10.43
C VAL A 158 4.52 12.25 11.83
N ASP A 159 5.43 13.22 11.92
CA ASP A 159 5.90 13.76 13.20
C ASP A 159 4.93 14.80 13.77
N HIS A 160 3.72 14.37 14.14
CA HIS A 160 2.68 15.26 14.67
C HIS A 160 1.99 14.62 15.88
N LEU A 161 1.67 15.44 16.88
CA LEU A 161 0.80 15.12 18.03
C LEU A 161 1.27 13.99 18.98
N HIS A 162 2.43 13.37 18.76
CA HIS A 162 2.99 12.31 19.61
C HIS A 162 3.06 12.67 21.10
N LYS A 163 3.30 13.94 21.42
CA LYS A 163 3.35 14.47 22.81
C LYS A 163 2.08 14.26 23.63
N HIS A 164 0.94 13.98 22.98
CA HIS A 164 -0.34 13.78 23.65
C HIS A 164 -0.60 12.31 24.04
N PHE A 165 0.26 11.38 23.62
CA PHE A 165 0.15 9.97 23.95
C PHE A 165 0.97 9.63 25.19
N LYS A 166 0.40 8.80 26.08
CA LYS A 166 1.12 8.24 27.23
C LYS A 166 2.31 7.38 26.80
N SER A 167 2.15 6.66 25.69
CA SER A 167 3.16 5.79 25.09
C SER A 167 3.33 6.17 23.62
N PRO A 168 4.11 7.23 23.31
CA PRO A 168 4.32 7.66 21.94
C PRO A 168 5.15 6.64 21.14
N VAL A 169 5.04 6.70 19.82
CA VAL A 169 5.91 5.94 18.92
C VAL A 169 7.37 6.36 19.12
N VAL A 170 8.29 5.40 19.04
CA VAL A 170 9.73 5.65 19.08
C VAL A 170 10.30 5.30 17.72
N ILE A 171 10.93 6.28 17.07
CA ILE A 171 11.65 6.11 15.81
C ILE A 171 13.14 6.05 16.10
N GLN A 172 13.83 5.06 15.54
CA GLN A 172 15.29 4.98 15.51
C GLN A 172 15.74 4.64 14.09
N ASP A 173 16.63 5.43 13.51
CA ASP A 173 17.15 5.22 12.15
C ASP A 173 16.04 5.00 11.09
N ALA A 174 14.99 5.84 11.15
CA ALA A 174 13.79 5.76 10.32
C ALA A 174 13.01 4.42 10.44
N ARG A 175 13.12 3.73 11.59
CA ARG A 175 12.40 2.49 11.90
C ARG A 175 11.61 2.62 13.19
N TYR A 176 10.45 1.97 13.20
CA TYR A 176 9.62 1.87 14.40
C TYR A 176 10.20 0.88 15.38
N MET A 177 10.41 1.33 16.61
CA MET A 177 10.81 0.45 17.70
C MET A 177 9.59 -0.26 18.30
N PRO A 178 9.66 -1.56 18.57
CA PRO A 178 8.57 -2.29 19.22
C PRO A 178 8.13 -1.61 20.52
N PRO A 179 6.83 -1.34 20.71
CA PRO A 179 6.30 -0.79 21.96
C PRO A 179 6.66 -1.69 23.14
N LYS A 180 7.10 -1.08 24.25
CA LYS A 180 7.40 -1.79 25.49
C LYS A 180 6.13 -1.91 26.32
N VAL A 181 5.98 -3.04 27.01
CA VAL A 181 4.94 -3.19 28.03
C VAL A 181 5.25 -2.21 29.16
N SER A 182 4.29 -1.35 29.49
CA SER A 182 4.39 -0.39 30.59
C SER A 182 4.07 -1.04 31.93
#